data_AF-A0A447Y3W7-F1
#
_entry.id   AF-A0A447Y3W7-F1
#
_cell.length_a   1.000
_cell.length_b   1.000
_cell.length_c   1.000
_cell.angle_alpha   90.00
_cell.angle_beta   90.00
_cell.angle_gamma   90.00
#
_symmetry.space_group_name_H-M   'P 1'
#
loop_
_entity.id
_entity.type
_entity.pdbx_description
1 polymer ?
#
loop_
_entity_poly.entity_id
_entity_poly.type
_entity_poly.pdbx_seq_one_letter_code
_entity_poly.pdbx_strand_id
1 'polypeptide(L)'
;MVLLNGSNSDAVSKKIYSDWLEKHQNSGRVSGSSTADMKAALVEKFRDEGTLMICTEAGAEGINLQFCSLLINYDLPWNPQRVEQRIGRVHRYGQKHDVVVVNFINKGNRADQRVFELLSQKFQLF
;
A
#
# COMPACT_ATOMS: atom_id res chain seq x y z
N MET A 1 10.67 -9.42 -1.29
CA MET A 1 9.48 -9.05 -0.49
C MET A 1 9.85 -7.84 0.35
N VAL A 2 8.99 -6.83 0.42
CA VAL A 2 9.18 -5.61 1.22
C VAL A 2 8.08 -5.52 2.28
N LEU A 3 8.42 -5.11 3.49
CA LEU A 3 7.47 -4.90 4.58
C LEU A 3 7.31 -3.40 4.84
N LEU A 4 6.08 -2.96 5.06
CA LEU A 4 5.77 -1.57 5.38
C LEU A 4 4.76 -1.51 6.52
N ASN A 5 5.20 -1.14 7.71
CA ASN A 5 4.37 -1.00 8.89
C ASN A 5 4.56 0.36 9.56
N GLY A 6 3.95 0.58 10.73
CA GLY A 6 3.95 1.88 11.41
C GLY A 6 5.31 2.28 11.99
N SER A 7 6.22 1.34 12.26
CA SER A 7 7.53 1.63 12.87
C SER A 7 8.72 1.35 11.96
N ASN A 8 8.59 0.41 11.01
CA ASN A 8 9.64 -0.06 10.09
C ASN A 8 11.00 -0.29 10.79
N SER A 9 10.93 -0.86 12.00
CA SER A 9 12.09 -0.97 12.89
C SER A 9 12.96 -2.21 12.64
N ASP A 10 12.55 -3.09 11.74
CA ASP A 10 13.26 -4.32 11.40
C ASP A 10 14.58 -4.04 10.66
N ALA A 11 15.50 -5.00 10.74
CA ALA A 11 16.84 -4.84 10.19
C ALA A 11 16.85 -4.67 8.66
N VAL A 12 15.90 -5.28 7.95
CA VAL A 12 15.81 -5.19 6.49
C VAL A 12 15.39 -3.78 6.08
N SER A 13 14.35 -3.23 6.72
CA SER A 13 13.89 -1.86 6.47
C SER A 13 14.98 -0.83 6.75
N LYS A 14 15.71 -0.96 7.87
CA LYS A 14 16.85 -0.09 8.19
C LYS A 14 17.96 -0.15 7.16
N LYS A 15 18.28 -1.34 6.65
CA LYS A 15 19.28 -1.51 5.60
C LYS A 15 18.83 -0.82 4.31
N ILE A 16 17.62 -1.09 3.85
CA ILE A 16 17.04 -0.45 2.65
C ILE A 16 17.10 1.07 2.77
N TYR A 17 16.77 1.61 3.94
CA TYR A 17 16.82 3.04 4.18
C TYR A 17 18.24 3.62 4.14
N SER A 18 19.21 2.95 4.75
CA SER A 18 20.62 3.36 4.69
C SER A 18 21.14 3.40 3.26
N ASP A 19 20.91 2.32 2.51
CA ASP A 19 21.32 2.21 1.10
C ASP A 19 20.64 3.30 0.25
N TRP A 20 19.36 3.60 0.53
CA TRP A 20 18.61 4.65 -0.16
C TRP A 20 19.12 6.05 0.15
N LEU A 21 19.52 6.34 1.40
CA LEU A 21 20.11 7.62 1.78
C LEU A 21 21.43 7.87 1.07
N GLU A 22 22.30 6.87 1.00
CA GLU A 22 23.59 6.96 0.30
C GLU A 22 23.39 7.23 -1.20
N LYS A 23 22.44 6.51 -1.82
CA LYS A 23 22.05 6.72 -3.23
C LYS A 23 21.52 8.13 -3.50
N HIS A 24 20.86 8.78 -2.53
CA HIS A 24 20.11 10.02 -2.74
C HIS A 24 20.65 11.25 -2.03
N GLN A 25 21.83 11.17 -1.40
CA GLN A 25 22.40 12.21 -0.53
C GLN A 25 22.41 13.62 -1.16
N ASN A 26 22.58 13.73 -2.49
CA ASN A 26 22.64 15.00 -3.22
C ASN A 26 21.49 15.22 -4.21
N SER A 27 20.44 14.40 -4.15
CA SER A 27 19.36 14.40 -5.14
C SER A 27 18.20 15.35 -4.82
N GLY A 28 18.19 15.96 -3.63
CA GLY A 28 17.05 16.74 -3.11
C GLY A 28 15.81 15.92 -2.76
N ARG A 29 15.87 14.59 -2.88
CA ARG A 29 14.75 13.67 -2.55
C ARG A 29 14.65 13.36 -1.06
N VAL A 30 15.73 13.56 -0.31
CA VAL A 30 15.76 13.40 1.15
C VAL A 30 15.04 14.58 1.77
N SER A 31 13.91 14.32 2.44
CA SER A 31 13.06 15.34 3.04
C SER A 31 13.55 15.82 4.40
N GLY A 32 14.44 15.04 5.04
CA GLY A 32 14.91 15.27 6.41
C GLY A 32 13.96 14.70 7.47
N SER A 33 12.78 14.20 7.08
CA SER A 33 11.91 13.42 7.94
C SER A 33 12.25 11.94 7.80
N SER A 34 12.86 11.37 8.85
CA SER A 34 13.25 9.95 8.85
C SER A 34 12.08 9.01 8.55
N THR A 35 10.87 9.34 9.02
CA THR A 35 9.67 8.55 8.74
C THR A 35 9.26 8.64 7.27
N ALA A 36 9.26 9.84 6.67
CA ALA A 36 8.89 10.01 5.27
C ALA A 36 9.94 9.38 4.34
N ASP A 37 11.22 9.59 4.63
CA ASP A 37 12.32 9.07 3.83
C ASP A 37 12.42 7.55 3.94
N MET A 38 12.17 6.96 5.11
CA MET A 38 12.01 5.51 5.27
C MET A 38 10.89 4.95 4.39
N LYS A 39 9.71 5.59 4.39
CA LYS A 39 8.60 5.18 3.53
C LYS A 39 8.97 5.29 2.05
N ALA A 40 9.63 6.39 1.64
CA ALA A 40 10.10 6.59 0.28
C ALA A 40 11.09 5.49 -0.15
N ALA A 41 12.05 5.16 0.71
CA ALA A 41 13.04 4.11 0.47
C ALA A 41 12.40 2.73 0.27
N LEU A 42 11.44 2.35 1.12
CA LEU A 42 10.73 1.08 1.01
C LEU A 42 9.85 1.01 -0.25
N VAL A 43 9.16 2.10 -0.60
CA VAL A 43 8.34 2.17 -1.81
C VAL A 43 9.22 2.10 -3.07
N GLU A 44 10.36 2.78 -3.08
CA GLU A 44 11.30 2.72 -4.20
C GLU A 44 11.92 1.32 -4.35
N LYS A 45 12.37 0.71 -3.25
CA LYS A 45 12.87 -0.66 -3.25
C LYS A 45 11.83 -1.64 -3.80
N PHE A 46 10.57 -1.47 -3.41
CA PHE A 46 9.49 -2.31 -3.91
C PHE A 46 9.23 -2.08 -5.40
N ARG A 47 9.22 -0.84 -5.87
CA ARG A 47 9.05 -0.53 -7.29
C ARG A 47 10.13 -1.14 -8.17
N ASP A 48 11.39 -1.01 -7.75
CA ASP A 48 12.53 -1.30 -8.61
C ASP A 48 12.92 -2.79 -8.55
N GLU A 49 12.74 -3.44 -7.39
CA GLU A 49 13.27 -4.80 -7.14
C GLU A 49 12.27 -5.76 -6.49
N GLY A 50 11.10 -5.27 -6.05
CA GLY A 50 10.17 -6.05 -5.25
C GLY A 50 8.98 -6.60 -6.05
N THR A 51 8.63 -7.86 -5.82
CA THR A 51 7.42 -8.48 -6.41
C THR A 51 6.22 -8.47 -5.44
N LEU A 52 6.49 -8.40 -4.14
CA LEU A 52 5.47 -8.42 -3.09
C LEU A 52 5.81 -7.41 -2.02
N MET A 53 4.84 -6.56 -1.69
CA MET A 53 4.85 -5.72 -0.50
C MET A 53 3.71 -6.14 0.42
N ILE A 54 4.02 -6.31 1.70
CA ILE A 54 3.01 -6.48 2.75
C ILE A 54 3.00 -5.20 3.56
N CYS A 55 1.84 -4.55 3.63
CA CYS A 55 1.69 -3.29 4.33
C CYS A 55 0.56 -3.31 5.35
N THR A 56 0.78 -2.69 6.51
CA THR A 56 -0.31 -2.35 7.43
C THR A 56 -0.88 -0.98 7.11
N GLU A 57 -2.08 -0.69 7.60
CA GLU A 57 -2.77 0.57 7.31
C GLU A 57 -1.98 1.80 7.76
N ALA A 58 -1.34 1.74 8.94
CA ALA A 58 -0.49 2.83 9.45
C ALA A 58 0.76 3.08 8.57
N GLY A 59 1.31 2.03 7.97
CA GLY A 59 2.45 2.13 7.06
C GLY A 59 2.07 2.69 5.69
N ALA A 60 0.88 2.33 5.20
CA ALA A 60 0.42 2.62 3.84
C ALA A 60 -0.27 3.99 3.66
N GLU A 61 -0.43 4.78 4.71
CA GLU A 61 -0.96 6.13 4.54
C GLU A 61 0.04 7.03 3.77
N GLY A 62 -0.47 7.75 2.77
CA GLY A 62 0.29 8.74 2.01
C GLY A 62 1.16 8.19 0.88
N ILE A 63 1.24 6.87 0.67
CA ILE A 63 2.08 6.29 -0.38
C ILE A 63 1.39 6.29 -1.75
N ASN A 64 2.19 6.25 -2.82
CA ASN A 64 1.73 6.07 -4.19
C ASN A 64 2.26 4.74 -4.75
N LEU A 65 1.35 3.83 -5.07
CA LEU A 65 1.61 2.48 -5.58
C LEU A 65 1.02 2.27 -6.98
N GLN A 66 0.88 3.33 -7.77
CA GLN A 66 0.39 3.28 -9.16
C GLN A 66 1.22 2.40 -10.11
N PHE A 67 2.34 1.83 -9.67
CA PHE A 67 3.10 0.86 -10.47
C PHE A 67 2.64 -0.58 -10.23
N CYS A 68 1.74 -0.83 -9.26
CA CYS A 68 1.18 -2.15 -9.00
C CYS A 68 -0.05 -2.42 -9.87
N SER A 69 -0.23 -3.69 -10.25
CA SER A 69 -1.40 -4.20 -10.97
C SER A 69 -2.28 -5.13 -10.13
N LEU A 70 -1.85 -5.50 -8.92
CA LEU A 70 -2.60 -6.38 -8.02
C LEU A 70 -2.63 -5.81 -6.61
N LEU A 71 -3.83 -5.69 -6.05
CA LEU A 71 -4.07 -5.32 -4.66
C LEU A 71 -4.83 -6.46 -3.97
N ILE A 72 -4.28 -6.99 -2.89
CA ILE A 72 -4.93 -8.00 -2.06
C ILE A 72 -5.26 -7.38 -0.70
N ASN A 73 -6.55 -7.24 -0.41
CA ASN A 73 -7.03 -6.90 0.92
C ASN A 73 -7.19 -8.20 1.72
N TYR A 74 -6.21 -8.48 2.57
CA TYR A 74 -6.23 -9.64 3.46
C TYR A 74 -7.32 -9.50 4.54
N ASP A 75 -7.44 -8.31 5.12
CA ASP A 75 -8.51 -7.89 6.00
C ASP A 75 -9.33 -6.74 5.37
N LEU A 76 -10.66 -6.83 5.45
CA LEU A 76 -11.55 -5.77 5.01
C LEU A 76 -11.89 -4.82 6.16
N PRO A 77 -11.57 -3.53 6.05
CA PRO A 77 -12.01 -2.55 7.04
C PRO A 77 -13.53 -2.38 6.98
N TRP A 78 -14.14 -2.22 8.15
CA TRP A 78 -15.58 -2.01 8.33
C TRP A 78 -16.13 -0.78 7.60
N ASN A 79 -15.27 0.21 7.35
CA ASN A 79 -15.62 1.41 6.62
C ASN A 79 -15.26 1.22 5.13
N PRO A 80 -16.24 1.11 4.22
CA PRO A 80 -16.00 0.95 2.78
C PRO A 80 -15.12 2.07 2.19
N GLN A 81 -15.18 3.27 2.76
CA GLN A 81 -14.34 4.38 2.30
C GLN A 81 -12.85 4.11 2.48
N ARG A 82 -12.46 3.33 3.49
CA ARG A 82 -11.06 2.92 3.67
C ARG A 82 -10.61 1.96 2.57
N VAL A 83 -11.50 1.07 2.11
CA VAL A 83 -11.22 0.18 0.96
C VAL A 83 -11.00 1.02 -0.30
N GLU A 84 -11.89 1.97 -0.58
CA GLU A 84 -11.75 2.88 -1.72
C GLU A 84 -10.44 3.66 -1.69
N GLN A 85 -10.04 4.17 -0.52
CA GLN A 85 -8.76 4.87 -0.36
C GLN A 85 -7.56 3.96 -0.63
N ARG A 86 -7.61 2.68 -0.25
CA ARG A 86 -6.57 1.68 -0.57
C ARG A 86 -6.50 1.43 -2.07
N ILE A 87 -7.64 1.21 -2.73
CA ILE A 87 -7.73 1.05 -4.20
C ILE A 87 -7.15 2.28 -4.90
N GLY A 88 -7.51 3.48 -4.45
CA GLY A 88 -7.01 4.76 -4.98
C GLY A 88 -5.49 5.00 -4.81
N ARG A 89 -4.76 4.14 -4.07
CA ARG A 89 -3.28 4.19 -4.04
C ARG A 89 -2.65 3.47 -5.22
N VAL A 90 -3.37 2.52 -5.81
CA VAL A 90 -2.90 1.67 -6.91
C VAL A 90 -3.57 2.05 -8.23
N HIS A 91 -4.87 2.33 -8.19
CA HIS A 91 -5.68 2.69 -9.34
C HIS A 91 -6.06 4.18 -9.29
N ARG A 92 -5.40 5.00 -10.13
CA ARG A 92 -5.75 6.42 -10.33
C ARG A 92 -5.91 6.74 -11.81
N TYR A 93 -6.48 7.90 -12.10
CA TYR A 93 -6.59 8.44 -13.45
C TYR A 93 -5.23 8.40 -14.17
N GLY A 94 -5.20 7.85 -15.39
CA GLY A 94 -3.98 7.67 -16.19
C GLY A 94 -3.22 6.36 -15.93
N GLN A 95 -3.77 5.45 -15.12
CA GLN A 95 -3.22 4.10 -14.97
C GLN A 95 -3.24 3.36 -16.32
N LYS A 96 -2.10 2.75 -16.68
CA LYS A 96 -1.90 2.08 -17.98
C LYS A 96 -2.20 0.59 -17.95
N HIS A 97 -2.32 0.02 -16.76
CA HIS A 97 -2.52 -1.41 -16.54
C HIS A 97 -3.80 -1.65 -15.76
N ASP A 98 -4.53 -2.70 -16.12
CA ASP A 98 -5.69 -3.12 -15.35
C ASP A 98 -5.25 -3.51 -13.93
N VAL A 99 -5.90 -2.92 -12.93
CA VAL A 99 -5.64 -3.22 -11.52
C VAL A 99 -6.66 -4.24 -11.04
N VAL A 100 -6.18 -5.42 -10.67
CA VAL A 100 -7.00 -6.47 -10.06
C VAL A 100 -7.04 -6.24 -8.55
N VAL A 101 -8.25 -6.17 -7.99
CA VAL A 101 -8.47 -6.06 -6.55
C VAL A 101 -9.08 -7.35 -6.02
N VAL A 102 -8.39 -8.00 -5.09
CA VAL A 102 -8.86 -9.22 -4.43
C VAL A 102 -9.17 -8.89 -2.98
N ASN A 103 -10.35 -9.29 -2.51
CA ASN A 103 -10.76 -9.11 -1.12
C ASN A 103 -10.96 -10.49 -0.48
N PHE A 104 -10.28 -10.74 0.63
CA PHE A 104 -10.56 -11.91 1.46
C PHE A 104 -11.68 -11.59 2.44
N ILE A 105 -12.66 -12.49 2.53
CA ILE A 105 -13.90 -12.30 3.28
C ILE A 105 -14.09 -13.52 4.16
N ASN A 106 -14.20 -13.32 5.47
CA ASN A 106 -14.58 -14.39 6.37
C ASN A 106 -16.11 -14.57 6.36
N LYS A 107 -16.59 -15.64 5.71
CA LYS A 107 -18.02 -15.97 5.66
C LYS A 107 -18.64 -16.26 7.03
N GLY A 108 -17.84 -16.58 8.06
CA GLY A 108 -18.34 -16.73 9.43
C GLY A 108 -18.60 -15.40 10.14
N ASN A 109 -18.11 -14.28 9.60
CA ASN A 109 -18.22 -12.96 10.21
C ASN A 109 -19.31 -12.12 9.51
N ARG A 110 -20.39 -11.79 10.23
CA ARG A 110 -21.49 -10.95 9.70
C ARG A 110 -21.03 -9.54 9.29
N ALA A 111 -19.97 -9.06 9.92
CA ALA A 111 -19.27 -7.83 9.56
C ALA A 111 -18.82 -7.79 8.11
N ASP A 112 -17.98 -8.77 7.76
CA ASP A 112 -17.30 -8.88 6.49
C ASP A 112 -18.34 -9.07 5.38
N GLN A 113 -19.39 -9.85 5.66
CA GLN A 113 -20.54 -10.01 4.77
C GLN A 113 -21.21 -8.65 4.48
N ARG A 114 -21.46 -7.84 5.52
CA ARG A 114 -22.11 -6.53 5.35
C ARG A 114 -21.23 -5.55 4.59
N VAL A 115 -19.93 -5.52 4.85
CA VAL A 115 -18.97 -4.69 4.09
C VAL A 115 -18.96 -5.11 2.63
N PHE A 116 -18.93 -6.41 2.35
CA PHE A 116 -18.94 -6.93 0.99
C PHE A 116 -20.23 -6.59 0.23
N GLU A 117 -21.40 -6.65 0.87
CA GLU A 117 -22.66 -6.18 0.28
C GLU A 117 -22.60 -4.70 -0.10
N LEU A 118 -22.12 -3.86 0.81
CA LEU A 118 -22.00 -2.41 0.58
C LEU A 118 -21.03 -2.11 -0.57
N LEU A 119 -19.87 -2.80 -0.61
CA LEU A 119 -18.92 -2.67 -1.71
C LEU A 119 -19.55 -3.11 -3.04
N SER A 120 -20.25 -4.25 -3.05
CA SER A 120 -20.89 -4.79 -4.26
C SER A 120 -21.97 -3.84 -4.80
N GLN A 121 -22.80 -3.26 -3.92
CA GLN A 121 -23.80 -2.27 -4.31
C GLN A 121 -23.15 -1.00 -4.88
N LYS A 122 -22.06 -0.53 -4.25
CA LYS A 122 -21.36 0.68 -4.68
C LYS A 122 -20.64 0.47 -6.01
N PHE A 123 -20.05 -0.70 -6.25
CA PHE A 123 -19.43 -1.04 -7.54
C PHE A 123 -20.43 -1.28 -8.66
N GLN A 124 -21.69 -1.62 -8.36
CA GLN A 124 -22.76 -1.72 -9.37
C GLN A 124 -23.36 -0.36 -9.77
N LEU A 125 -23.11 0.68 -8.96
CA LEU A 125 -23.57 2.05 -9.21
C LEU A 125 -22.65 2.85 -10.15
N PHE A 126 -21.50 2.29 -10.52
CA PHE A 126 -20.49 2.88 -11.41
C PHE A 126 -20.12 1.90 -12.52
#